data_AF-A0A0D2M2D8-F1
#
_entry.id   AF-A0A0D2M2D8-F1
#
_cell.length_a   1.000
_cell.length_b   1.000
_cell.length_c   1.000
_cell.angle_alpha   90.00
_cell.angle_beta   90.00
_cell.angle_gamma   90.00
#
_symmetry.space_group_name_H-M   'P 1'
#
loop_
_entity.id
_entity.type
_entity.pdbx_description
1 polymer ?
#
loop_
_entity_poly.entity_id
_entity_poly.type
_entity_poly.pdbx_seq_one_letter_code
_entity_poly.pdbx_strand_id
1 'polypeptide(L)'
;MIKDSKSNAEFPLAQKFWEGEEMRCLGAGTRVKKVLVVGVQAMTRLRRQRPAGRPSPAARLFAVPVSGVRVYSVAVYVEAERCSKELGIRARGGFFENDGDFCAALLDGAFGKALVFKLLRDITGQQFAEAIDEALAPRAKVTGDSASLQQFGQFFASRQLPKDTQVAFVWPLKGGEAGELQAEVVLPGEAKDLVTTAPELRIPSPGLARALFELYLGDSSVVPEGRPAWAAGARELLDYDAVKRDTRKAGA
;
A
#
# COMPACT_ATOMS: atom_id res chain seq x y z
N MET A 1 17.08 -8.27 2.16
CA MET A 1 15.91 -7.66 2.80
C MET A 1 15.77 -6.24 2.30
N ILE A 2 14.55 -5.78 2.02
CA ILE A 2 14.22 -4.39 1.77
C ILE A 2 13.69 -3.80 3.08
N LYS A 3 14.23 -2.64 3.48
CA LYS A 3 13.85 -1.97 4.72
C LYS A 3 13.18 -0.66 4.42
N ASP A 4 12.00 -0.45 5.00
CA ASP A 4 11.33 0.85 4.96
C ASP A 4 12.07 1.84 5.87
N SER A 5 12.56 2.92 5.27
CA SER A 5 13.38 3.94 5.93
C SER A 5 12.65 4.66 7.08
N LYS A 6 11.31 4.71 7.08
CA LYS A 6 10.53 5.44 8.09
C LYS A 6 10.01 4.58 9.22
N SER A 7 9.72 3.31 8.94
CA SER A 7 9.14 2.40 9.93
C SER A 7 10.12 1.37 10.46
N ASN A 8 11.25 1.17 9.77
CA ASN A 8 12.15 0.02 9.95
C ASN A 8 11.47 -1.33 9.72
N ALA A 9 10.27 -1.37 9.10
CA ALA A 9 9.67 -2.62 8.67
C ALA A 9 10.55 -3.26 7.59
N GLU A 10 10.69 -4.58 7.67
CA GLU A 10 11.54 -5.35 6.79
C GLU A 10 10.69 -6.30 5.96
N PHE A 11 11.05 -6.40 4.69
CA PHE A 11 10.39 -7.20 3.68
C PHE A 11 11.44 -8.07 2.97
N PRO A 12 11.16 -9.35 2.70
CA PRO A 12 12.02 -10.18 1.86
C PRO A 12 12.32 -9.52 0.51
N LEU A 13 13.54 -9.67 0.00
CA LEU A 13 13.86 -9.15 -1.34
C LEU A 13 13.09 -9.91 -2.42
N ALA A 14 12.86 -11.20 -2.19
CA ALA A 14 12.09 -12.08 -3.03
C ALA A 14 11.06 -12.82 -2.16
N GLN A 15 9.84 -12.97 -2.66
CA GLN A 15 8.77 -13.68 -2.00
C GLN A 15 7.98 -14.44 -3.06
N LYS A 16 7.86 -15.76 -2.88
CA LYS A 16 6.90 -16.56 -3.63
C LYS A 16 5.58 -16.56 -2.87
N PHE A 17 4.48 -16.37 -3.59
CA PHE A 17 3.13 -16.51 -3.03
C PHE A 17 2.55 -17.86 -3.44
N TRP A 18 1.40 -18.19 -2.88
CA TRP A 18 0.68 -19.46 -3.04
C TRP A 18 0.39 -19.88 -4.48
N GLU A 19 0.42 -18.91 -5.40
CA GLU A 19 0.32 -19.14 -6.83
C GLU A 19 1.33 -18.23 -7.56
N GLY A 20 1.86 -18.72 -8.68
CA GLY A 20 2.73 -17.95 -9.56
C GLY A 20 4.23 -18.12 -9.32
N GLU A 21 4.98 -17.21 -9.91
CA GLU A 21 6.44 -17.16 -9.86
C GLU A 21 6.91 -16.44 -8.58
N GLU A 22 8.20 -16.58 -8.26
CA GLU A 22 8.81 -15.78 -7.21
C GLU A 22 8.79 -14.29 -7.61
N MET A 23 8.26 -13.45 -6.73
CA MET A 23 8.14 -12.02 -6.97
C MET A 23 9.26 -11.25 -6.26
N ARG A 24 9.77 -10.20 -6.91
CA ARG A 24 10.79 -9.31 -6.35
C ARG A 24 10.16 -8.08 -5.72
N CYS A 25 10.61 -7.75 -4.51
CA CYS A 25 10.27 -6.51 -3.83
C CYS A 25 10.95 -5.32 -4.53
N LEU A 26 10.17 -4.32 -4.90
CA LEU A 26 10.65 -3.09 -5.53
C LEU A 26 10.93 -1.97 -4.51
N GLY A 27 10.49 -2.12 -3.27
CA GLY A 27 10.59 -1.07 -2.27
C GLY A 27 9.43 -1.11 -1.29
N ALA A 28 9.52 -0.27 -0.25
CA ALA A 28 8.49 -0.15 0.76
C ALA A 28 8.27 1.31 1.17
N GLY A 29 7.07 1.64 1.64
CA GLY A 29 6.71 2.96 2.13
C GLY A 29 5.74 2.91 3.32
N THR A 30 5.83 3.90 4.20
CA THR A 30 4.95 4.01 5.38
C THR A 30 3.73 4.89 5.09
N ARG A 31 2.53 4.39 5.37
CA ARG A 31 1.31 5.22 5.46
C ARG A 31 1.32 5.99 6.78
N VAL A 32 1.32 7.32 6.67
CA VAL A 32 1.18 8.23 7.81
C VAL A 32 -0.15 8.97 7.72
N LYS A 33 -1.03 8.79 8.71
CA LYS A 33 -2.26 9.58 8.86
C LYS A 33 -1.96 10.82 9.68
N LYS A 34 -2.22 12.01 9.11
CA LYS A 34 -2.13 13.28 9.84
C LYS A 34 -3.29 13.37 10.82
N VAL A 35 -3.01 13.55 12.11
CA VAL A 35 -4.04 13.79 13.13
C VAL A 35 -3.87 15.22 13.64
N LEU A 36 -4.92 16.03 13.49
CA LEU A 36 -4.98 17.35 14.09
C LEU A 36 -5.46 17.20 15.54
N VAL A 37 -4.61 17.52 16.51
CA VAL A 37 -5.01 17.56 17.92
C VAL A 37 -5.36 19.01 18.27
N VAL A 38 -6.62 19.27 18.59
CA VAL A 38 -7.08 20.58 19.05
C VAL A 38 -6.95 20.62 20.57
N GLY A 39 -5.99 21.39 21.08
CA GLY A 39 -5.83 21.62 22.51
C GLY A 39 -6.67 22.82 22.98
N VAL A 40 -7.40 22.66 24.09
CA VAL A 40 -8.08 23.75 24.79
C VAL A 40 -7.35 24.02 26.10
N GLN A 41 -6.71 25.17 26.22
CA GLN A 41 -6.04 25.57 27.47
C GLN A 41 -6.95 26.50 28.27
N ALA A 42 -7.54 25.97 29.35
CA ALA A 42 -8.28 26.78 30.31
C ALA A 42 -7.27 27.59 31.16
N MET A 43 -7.25 28.91 31.01
CA MET A 43 -6.50 29.79 31.92
C MET A 43 -7.21 29.86 33.27
N THR A 44 -6.88 28.95 34.17
CA THR A 44 -7.26 29.03 35.58
C THR A 44 -6.41 30.10 36.26
N ARG A 45 -6.83 31.37 36.19
CA ARG A 45 -6.26 32.40 37.08
C ARG A 45 -6.77 32.14 38.50
N LEU A 46 -5.83 32.03 39.43
CA LEU A 46 -6.06 31.92 40.87
C LEU A 46 -7.18 32.88 41.31
N ARG A 47 -8.18 32.32 41.98
CA ARG A 47 -9.41 32.96 42.43
C ARG A 47 -9.11 33.97 43.55
N ARG A 48 -8.61 35.16 43.23
CA ARG A 48 -8.77 36.35 44.08
C ARG A 48 -9.94 37.16 43.52
N GLN A 49 -10.93 37.37 44.40
CA GLN A 49 -12.21 38.08 44.26
C GLN A 49 -12.37 38.91 42.96
N ARG A 50 -13.36 38.56 42.14
CA ARG A 50 -13.81 39.37 41.01
C ARG A 50 -15.11 40.11 41.37
N PRO A 51 -15.24 41.41 41.04
CA PRO A 51 -16.51 42.13 41.08
C PRO A 51 -17.41 41.71 39.90
N ALA A 52 -18.73 41.76 40.13
CA ALA A 52 -19.76 41.39 39.16
C ALA A 52 -19.78 42.35 37.95
N GLY A 53 -19.81 41.81 36.72
CA GLY A 53 -20.10 42.59 35.51
C GLY A 53 -19.10 42.52 34.35
N ARG A 54 -18.11 41.60 34.32
CA ARG A 54 -17.25 41.41 33.13
C ARG A 54 -17.51 40.08 32.40
N PRO A 55 -17.50 40.07 31.06
CA PRO A 55 -17.67 38.86 30.27
C PRO A 55 -16.55 37.83 30.55
N SER A 56 -16.88 36.54 30.42
CA SER A 56 -15.98 35.39 30.61
C SER A 56 -14.70 35.52 29.78
N PRO A 57 -13.55 34.99 30.25
CA PRO A 57 -12.34 34.99 29.45
C PRO A 57 -12.55 34.12 28.20
N ALA A 58 -12.21 34.67 27.04
CA ALA A 58 -12.22 33.94 25.78
C ALA A 58 -11.22 32.77 25.86
N ALA A 59 -11.70 31.54 25.65
CA ALA A 59 -10.83 30.40 25.41
C ALA A 59 -10.04 30.64 24.12
N ARG A 60 -8.71 30.59 24.19
CA ARG A 60 -7.87 30.61 23.00
C ARG A 60 -7.62 29.17 22.56
N LEU A 61 -8.13 28.83 21.39
CA LEU A 61 -7.75 27.62 20.67
C LEU A 61 -6.33 27.82 20.14
N PHE A 62 -5.45 26.86 20.38
CA PHE A 62 -4.14 26.80 19.73
C PHE A 62 -4.05 25.48 18.97
N ALA A 63 -3.61 25.57 17.71
CA ALA A 63 -3.32 24.39 16.90
C ALA A 63 -2.02 23.76 17.41
N VAL A 64 -2.08 22.49 17.82
CA VAL A 64 -0.89 21.70 18.15
C VAL A 64 -0.28 21.19 16.84
N PRO A 65 1.07 21.14 16.71
CA PRO A 65 1.71 20.54 15.53
C PRO A 65 1.17 19.14 15.25
N VAL A 66 0.89 18.88 13.97
CA VAL A 66 0.34 17.61 13.49
C VAL A 66 1.36 16.50 13.70
N SER A 67 1.18 15.67 14.72
CA SER A 67 1.92 14.43 14.85
C SER A 67 1.38 13.42 13.83
N GLY A 68 2.22 13.01 12.88
CA GLY A 68 1.87 11.96 11.93
C GLY A 68 1.78 10.60 12.62
N VAL A 69 0.66 9.92 12.48
CA VAL A 69 0.44 8.57 13.00
C VAL A 69 0.81 7.56 11.92
N ARG A 70 1.84 6.74 12.17
CA ARG A 70 2.18 5.61 11.29
C ARG A 70 1.16 4.49 11.48
N VAL A 71 0.57 4.01 10.37
CA VAL A 71 -0.48 2.98 10.41
C VAL A 71 0.09 1.63 9.97
N TYR A 72 0.68 1.59 8.78
CA TYR A 72 1.32 0.40 8.22
C TYR A 72 2.49 0.79 7.33
N SER A 73 3.41 -0.15 7.11
CA SER A 73 4.34 -0.13 6.00
C SER A 73 3.80 -1.04 4.90
N VAL A 74 3.99 -0.68 3.63
CA VAL A 74 3.55 -1.48 2.49
C VAL A 74 4.67 -1.59 1.46
N ALA A 75 4.93 -2.82 1.02
CA ALA A 75 5.89 -3.14 -0.03
C ALA A 75 5.18 -3.59 -1.31
N VAL A 76 5.77 -3.26 -2.46
CA VAL A 76 5.30 -3.68 -3.79
C VAL A 76 6.19 -4.80 -4.29
N TYR A 77 5.57 -5.90 -4.70
CA TYR A 77 6.23 -7.05 -5.32
C TYR A 77 5.73 -7.25 -6.74
N VAL A 78 6.60 -7.71 -7.63
CA VAL A 78 6.26 -8.01 -9.04
C VAL A 78 6.95 -9.28 -9.54
N GLU A 79 6.37 -9.94 -10.53
CA GLU A 79 7.04 -10.98 -11.30
C GLU A 79 8.22 -10.37 -12.08
N ALA A 80 9.44 -10.53 -11.54
CA ALA A 80 10.59 -9.73 -11.94
C ALA A 80 10.92 -9.84 -13.43
N GLU A 81 10.90 -11.07 -13.98
CA GLU A 81 11.23 -11.30 -15.38
C GLU A 81 10.20 -10.65 -16.32
N ARG A 82 8.91 -10.86 -16.08
CA ARG A 82 7.84 -10.28 -16.92
C ARG A 82 7.78 -8.77 -16.78
N CYS A 83 7.93 -8.26 -15.56
CA CYS A 83 8.02 -6.83 -15.30
C CYS A 83 9.19 -6.19 -16.07
N SER A 84 10.40 -6.75 -15.96
CA SER A 84 11.57 -6.21 -16.69
C SER A 84 11.38 -6.19 -18.21
N LYS A 85 10.72 -7.22 -18.78
CA LYS A 85 10.40 -7.29 -20.21
C LYS A 85 9.43 -6.18 -20.63
N GLU A 86 8.32 -6.04 -19.90
CA GLU A 86 7.30 -4.99 -20.10
C GLU A 86 7.90 -3.58 -19.97
N LEU A 87 8.66 -3.33 -18.90
CA LEU A 87 9.36 -2.06 -18.71
C LEU A 87 10.35 -1.81 -19.86
N GLY A 88 11.08 -2.83 -20.31
CA GLY A 88 12.01 -2.70 -21.43
C GLY A 88 11.33 -2.33 -22.75
N ILE A 89 10.10 -2.81 -23.00
CA ILE A 89 9.30 -2.40 -24.17
C ILE A 89 8.94 -0.93 -24.06
N ARG A 90 8.41 -0.51 -22.91
CA ARG A 90 8.00 0.89 -22.66
C ARG A 90 9.19 1.86 -22.72
N ALA A 91 10.33 1.47 -22.17
CA ALA A 91 11.55 2.27 -22.19
C ALA A 91 12.05 2.54 -23.61
N ARG A 92 12.02 1.53 -24.51
CA ARG A 92 12.36 1.73 -25.93
C ARG A 92 11.40 2.66 -26.66
N GLY A 93 10.16 2.77 -26.18
CA GLY A 93 9.17 3.73 -26.65
C GLY A 93 9.32 5.15 -26.07
N GLY A 94 10.32 5.39 -25.20
CA GLY A 94 10.52 6.70 -24.56
C GLY A 94 9.51 7.02 -23.46
N PHE A 95 8.90 6.01 -22.82
CA PHE A 95 7.80 6.19 -21.88
C PHE A 95 8.19 6.75 -20.50
N PHE A 96 9.46 6.66 -20.09
CA PHE A 96 9.87 6.99 -18.72
C PHE A 96 10.62 8.33 -18.64
N GLU A 97 9.98 9.31 -18.01
CA GLU A 97 10.56 10.63 -17.70
C GLU A 97 10.68 10.84 -16.18
N ASN A 98 9.75 10.29 -15.40
CA ASN A 98 9.66 10.50 -13.97
C ASN A 98 9.19 9.25 -13.20
N ASP A 99 9.22 9.31 -11.87
CA ASP A 99 8.81 8.19 -11.00
C ASP A 99 7.33 7.81 -11.15
N GLY A 100 6.49 8.75 -11.56
CA GLY A 100 5.07 8.52 -11.86
C GLY A 100 4.88 7.58 -13.05
N ASP A 101 5.69 7.72 -14.10
CA ASP A 101 5.61 6.84 -15.28
C ASP A 101 5.96 5.40 -14.91
N PHE A 102 6.96 5.20 -14.04
CA PHE A 102 7.28 3.89 -13.49
C PHE A 102 6.11 3.34 -12.68
N CYS A 103 5.50 4.13 -11.79
CA CYS A 103 4.35 3.68 -11.00
C CYS A 103 3.13 3.33 -11.87
N ALA A 104 2.86 4.12 -12.92
CA ALA A 104 1.82 3.82 -13.91
C ALA A 104 2.13 2.52 -14.66
N ALA A 105 3.39 2.29 -15.02
CA ALA A 105 3.81 1.02 -15.64
C ALA A 105 3.70 -0.19 -14.71
N LEU A 106 3.94 0.00 -13.41
CA LEU A 106 3.71 -1.04 -12.40
C LEU A 106 2.22 -1.38 -12.26
N LEU A 107 1.35 -0.37 -12.31
CA LEU A 107 -0.09 -0.56 -12.24
C LEU A 107 -0.63 -1.28 -13.49
N ASP A 108 -0.28 -0.79 -14.68
CA ASP A 108 -0.85 -1.22 -15.96
C ASP A 108 -0.11 -2.39 -16.61
N GLY A 109 1.05 -2.78 -16.08
CA GLY A 109 1.87 -3.83 -16.66
C GLY A 109 1.21 -5.20 -16.62
N ALA A 110 1.42 -5.97 -17.70
CA ALA A 110 0.95 -7.33 -17.86
C ALA A 110 1.87 -8.33 -17.13
N PHE A 111 1.88 -8.25 -15.80
CA PHE A 111 2.58 -9.17 -14.90
C PHE A 111 1.86 -9.26 -13.55
N GLY A 112 2.07 -10.38 -12.85
CA GLY A 112 1.61 -10.55 -11.49
C GLY A 112 2.28 -9.55 -10.54
N LYS A 113 1.51 -9.04 -9.60
CA LYS A 113 1.95 -8.04 -8.62
C LYS A 113 1.30 -8.26 -7.27
N ALA A 114 1.96 -7.83 -6.21
CA ALA A 114 1.44 -7.94 -4.86
C ALA A 114 1.74 -6.69 -4.02
N LEU A 115 0.82 -6.37 -3.11
CA LEU A 115 1.02 -5.42 -2.02
C LEU A 115 1.11 -6.19 -0.71
N VAL A 116 2.20 -6.01 0.01
CA VAL A 116 2.41 -6.67 1.31
C VAL A 116 2.51 -5.62 2.39
N PHE A 117 1.60 -5.67 3.33
CA PHE A 117 1.49 -4.75 4.44
C PHE A 117 2.11 -5.37 5.69
N LYS A 118 2.77 -4.55 6.50
CA LYS A 118 3.09 -4.84 7.89
C LYS A 118 2.48 -3.75 8.77
N LEU A 119 1.56 -4.13 9.64
CA LEU A 119 0.89 -3.16 10.52
C LEU A 119 1.87 -2.66 11.58
N LEU A 120 1.91 -1.34 11.77
CA LEU A 120 2.84 -0.68 12.70
C LEU A 120 2.19 -0.37 14.06
N ARG A 121 0.92 -0.70 14.19
CA ARG A 121 0.08 -0.52 15.38
C ARG A 121 -1.15 -1.42 15.27
N ASP A 122 -1.84 -1.56 16.39
CA ASP A 122 -3.14 -2.21 16.41
C ASP A 122 -4.17 -1.35 15.65
N ILE A 123 -4.94 -2.01 14.80
CA ILE A 123 -6.14 -1.48 14.17
C ILE A 123 -7.20 -2.58 14.16
N THR A 124 -8.48 -2.21 14.14
CA THR A 124 -9.53 -3.21 13.90
C THR A 124 -9.60 -3.51 12.41
N GLY A 125 -10.04 -4.72 12.05
CA GLY A 125 -10.29 -5.04 10.65
C GLY A 125 -11.40 -4.18 10.04
N GLN A 126 -12.37 -3.73 10.85
CA GLN A 126 -13.33 -2.71 10.45
C GLN A 126 -12.66 -1.38 10.06
N GLN A 127 -11.74 -0.84 10.87
CA GLN A 127 -11.02 0.39 10.53
C GLN A 127 -10.20 0.24 9.24
N PHE A 128 -9.61 -0.93 9.02
CA PHE A 128 -8.86 -1.23 7.80
C PHE A 128 -9.78 -1.29 6.57
N ALA A 129 -10.92 -1.99 6.69
CA ALA A 129 -11.93 -2.12 5.65
C ALA A 129 -12.55 -0.76 5.26
N GLU A 130 -13.00 0.02 6.25
CA GLU A 130 -13.65 1.32 6.05
C GLU A 130 -12.72 2.31 5.33
N ALA A 131 -11.42 2.29 5.61
CA ALA A 131 -10.46 3.17 4.94
C ALA A 131 -10.32 2.85 3.43
N ILE A 132 -10.49 1.58 3.04
CA ILE A 132 -10.46 1.16 1.64
C ILE A 132 -11.83 1.42 1.00
N ASP A 133 -12.93 1.12 1.71
CA ASP A 133 -14.29 1.40 1.24
C ASP A 133 -14.49 2.90 0.97
N GLU A 134 -14.08 3.79 1.87
CA GLU A 134 -14.17 5.24 1.69
C GLU A 134 -13.47 5.71 0.40
N ALA A 135 -12.31 5.10 0.09
CA ALA A 135 -11.52 5.46 -1.07
C ALA A 135 -12.08 4.85 -2.38
N LEU A 136 -12.71 3.69 -2.33
CA LEU A 136 -13.12 2.92 -3.52
C LEU A 136 -14.62 2.94 -3.81
N ALA A 137 -15.47 3.20 -2.82
CA ALA A 137 -16.93 3.15 -2.96
C ALA A 137 -17.48 4.06 -4.07
N PRO A 138 -16.99 5.31 -4.26
CA PRO A 138 -17.45 6.14 -5.38
C PRO A 138 -17.19 5.48 -6.74
N ARG A 139 -16.02 4.85 -6.90
CA ARG A 139 -15.64 4.17 -8.14
C ARG A 139 -16.39 2.86 -8.33
N ALA A 140 -16.51 2.05 -7.27
CA ALA A 140 -17.21 0.76 -7.31
C ALA A 140 -18.69 0.91 -7.68
N LYS A 141 -19.32 2.03 -7.31
CA LYS A 141 -20.69 2.37 -7.75
C LYS A 141 -20.77 2.59 -9.25
N VAL A 142 -19.78 3.23 -9.86
CA VAL A 142 -19.74 3.53 -11.30
C VAL A 142 -19.37 2.30 -12.12
N THR A 143 -18.44 1.47 -11.62
CA THR A 143 -17.97 0.26 -12.34
C THR A 143 -18.84 -0.98 -12.11
N GLY A 144 -19.80 -0.92 -11.20
CA GLY A 144 -20.63 -2.07 -10.82
C GLY A 144 -19.97 -3.03 -9.82
N ASP A 145 -18.78 -2.71 -9.30
CA ASP A 145 -18.00 -3.54 -8.37
C ASP A 145 -18.43 -3.41 -6.90
N SER A 146 -19.58 -2.80 -6.61
CA SER A 146 -20.03 -2.57 -5.23
C SER A 146 -20.13 -3.85 -4.39
N ALA A 147 -20.60 -4.95 -4.99
CA ALA A 147 -20.70 -6.25 -4.30
C ALA A 147 -19.31 -6.83 -3.98
N SER A 148 -18.37 -6.72 -4.92
CA SER A 148 -16.97 -7.13 -4.74
C SER A 148 -16.29 -6.32 -3.62
N LEU A 149 -16.53 -5.00 -3.57
CA LEU A 149 -16.01 -4.14 -2.50
C LEU A 149 -16.64 -4.50 -1.14
N GLN A 150 -17.94 -4.81 -1.10
CA GLN A 150 -18.60 -5.26 0.12
C GLN A 150 -18.03 -6.58 0.63
N GLN A 151 -17.80 -7.56 -0.25
CA GLN A 151 -17.16 -8.84 0.10
C GLN A 151 -15.76 -8.60 0.67
N PHE A 152 -14.97 -7.71 0.06
CA PHE A 152 -13.67 -7.30 0.57
C PHE A 152 -13.78 -6.73 1.99
N GLY A 153 -14.72 -5.82 2.23
CA GLY A 153 -14.94 -5.23 3.54
C GLY A 153 -15.34 -6.26 4.61
N GLN A 154 -16.25 -7.17 4.27
CA GLN A 154 -16.70 -8.24 5.17
C GLN A 154 -15.58 -9.19 5.61
N PHE A 155 -14.64 -9.47 4.71
CA PHE A 155 -13.48 -10.32 5.02
C PHE A 155 -12.64 -9.78 6.18
N PHE A 156 -12.52 -8.45 6.28
CA PHE A 156 -11.76 -7.79 7.34
C PHE A 156 -12.61 -7.43 8.55
N ALA A 157 -13.91 -7.10 8.39
CA ALA A 157 -14.73 -6.51 9.44
C ALA A 157 -14.76 -7.30 10.77
N SER A 158 -14.68 -8.63 10.72
CA SER A 158 -14.68 -9.49 11.91
C SER A 158 -13.31 -9.72 12.54
N ARG A 159 -12.22 -9.23 11.94
CA ARG A 159 -10.85 -9.54 12.35
C ARG A 159 -10.28 -8.50 13.31
N GLN A 160 -9.46 -8.97 14.25
CA GLN A 160 -8.54 -8.13 15.00
C GLN A 160 -7.20 -8.12 14.28
N LEU A 161 -6.64 -6.94 14.01
CA LEU A 161 -5.37 -6.79 13.31
C LEU A 161 -4.36 -6.10 14.24
N PRO A 162 -3.76 -6.86 15.18
CA PRO A 162 -2.74 -6.30 16.05
C PRO A 162 -1.52 -5.83 15.26
N LYS A 163 -0.68 -5.02 15.89
CA LYS A 163 0.63 -4.64 15.39
C LYS A 163 1.40 -5.88 14.93
N ASP A 164 2.21 -5.71 13.89
CA ASP A 164 3.01 -6.75 13.23
C ASP A 164 2.21 -7.79 12.44
N THR A 165 0.88 -7.66 12.35
CA THR A 165 0.08 -8.41 11.37
C THR A 165 0.57 -8.11 9.96
N GLN A 166 0.71 -9.16 9.16
CA GLN A 166 1.00 -9.07 7.74
C GLN A 166 -0.28 -9.29 6.93
N VAL A 167 -0.52 -8.44 5.95
CA VAL A 167 -1.61 -8.61 4.98
C VAL A 167 -0.98 -8.67 3.60
N ALA A 168 -1.30 -9.69 2.80
CA ALA A 168 -0.84 -9.79 1.43
C ALA A 168 -2.04 -9.66 0.49
N PHE A 169 -1.97 -8.73 -0.46
CA PHE A 169 -2.85 -8.67 -1.61
C PHE A 169 -2.07 -9.09 -2.84
N VAL A 170 -2.50 -10.17 -3.49
CA VAL A 170 -1.86 -10.68 -4.70
C VAL A 170 -2.84 -10.51 -5.85
N TRP A 171 -2.38 -9.89 -6.92
CA TRP A 171 -3.09 -9.78 -8.19
C TRP A 171 -2.27 -10.51 -9.26
N PRO A 172 -2.52 -11.81 -9.43
CA PRO A 172 -1.76 -12.63 -10.38
C PRO A 172 -2.20 -12.31 -11.81
N LEU A 173 -1.29 -12.57 -12.75
CA LEU A 173 -1.63 -12.61 -14.18
C LEU A 173 -1.66 -14.06 -14.64
N LYS A 174 -2.82 -14.55 -15.06
CA LYS A 174 -2.99 -15.92 -15.57
C LYS A 174 -3.23 -15.87 -17.07
N GLY A 175 -2.35 -16.52 -17.85
CA GLY A 175 -2.50 -16.59 -19.31
C GLY A 175 -2.45 -15.25 -20.05
N GLY A 176 -1.92 -14.19 -19.43
CA GLY A 176 -1.94 -12.83 -20.00
C GLY A 176 -3.16 -11.99 -19.58
N GLU A 177 -4.07 -12.57 -18.81
CA GLU A 177 -5.28 -11.89 -18.32
C GLU A 177 -5.18 -11.55 -16.83
N ALA A 178 -5.81 -10.44 -16.45
CA ALA A 178 -5.89 -10.00 -15.06
C ALA A 178 -6.69 -11.02 -14.25
N GLY A 179 -6.03 -11.63 -13.26
CA GLY A 179 -6.67 -12.59 -12.36
C GLY A 179 -7.56 -11.93 -11.31
N GLU A 180 -8.08 -12.77 -10.44
CA GLU A 180 -8.85 -12.38 -9.25
C GLU A 180 -7.96 -11.63 -8.25
N LEU A 181 -8.54 -10.73 -7.46
CA LEU A 181 -7.87 -10.21 -6.28
C LEU A 181 -7.83 -11.31 -5.22
N GLN A 182 -6.65 -11.63 -4.72
CA GLN A 182 -6.44 -12.63 -3.68
C GLN A 182 -5.88 -11.96 -2.44
N ALA A 183 -6.32 -12.40 -1.25
CA ALA A 183 -5.79 -11.87 0.00
C ALA A 183 -5.55 -12.94 1.06
N GLU A 184 -4.52 -12.70 1.86
CA GLU A 184 -4.18 -13.50 3.03
C GLU A 184 -3.79 -12.60 4.20
N VAL A 185 -4.12 -13.04 5.42
CA VAL A 185 -3.77 -12.35 6.66
C VAL A 185 -2.98 -13.31 7.55
N VAL A 186 -1.78 -12.89 7.92
CA VAL A 186 -0.90 -13.62 8.83
C VAL A 186 -0.78 -12.82 10.12
N LEU A 187 -1.31 -13.38 11.20
CA LEU A 187 -1.25 -12.74 12.51
C LEU A 187 0.15 -12.88 13.13
N PRO A 188 0.54 -11.99 14.05
CA PRO A 188 1.82 -12.10 14.75
C PRO A 188 1.97 -13.46 15.44
N GLY A 189 3.07 -14.16 15.14
CA GLY A 189 3.37 -15.47 15.73
C GLY A 189 2.74 -16.65 15.01
N GLU A 190 1.92 -16.43 13.97
CA GLU A 190 1.46 -17.53 13.11
C GLU A 190 2.59 -18.01 12.19
N ALA A 191 2.80 -19.32 12.14
CA ALA A 191 3.69 -19.97 11.19
C ALA A 191 2.98 -20.24 9.84
N LYS A 192 2.32 -19.23 9.28
CA LYS A 192 1.75 -19.32 7.93
C LYS A 192 2.81 -18.96 6.90
N ASP A 193 3.12 -19.90 6.01
CA ASP A 193 4.00 -19.68 4.88
C ASP A 193 3.19 -19.21 3.67
N LEU A 194 3.47 -17.99 3.18
CA LEU A 194 2.81 -17.43 2.00
C LEU A 194 3.11 -18.22 0.72
N VAL A 195 4.09 -19.12 0.71
CA VAL A 195 4.41 -19.98 -0.43
C VAL A 195 3.40 -21.11 -0.62
N THR A 196 2.88 -21.69 0.47
CA THR A 196 2.00 -22.88 0.41
C THR A 196 0.59 -22.63 0.92
N THR A 197 0.34 -21.51 1.59
CA THR A 197 -0.96 -21.19 2.19
C THR A 197 -1.92 -20.69 1.12
N ALA A 198 -2.98 -21.44 0.84
CA ALA A 198 -4.03 -20.96 -0.06
C ALA A 198 -4.65 -19.65 0.49
N PRO A 199 -4.96 -18.66 -0.38
CA PRO A 199 -5.51 -17.39 0.05
C PRO A 199 -6.90 -17.58 0.63
N GLU A 200 -7.12 -17.00 1.81
CA GLU A 200 -8.42 -17.00 2.48
C GLU A 200 -9.48 -16.18 1.74
N LEU A 201 -9.08 -15.17 0.95
CA LEU A 201 -9.98 -14.36 0.13
C LEU A 201 -9.65 -14.48 -1.35
N ARG A 202 -10.69 -14.66 -2.17
CA ARG A 202 -10.63 -14.55 -3.64
C ARG A 202 -11.84 -13.74 -4.11
N ILE A 203 -11.59 -12.68 -4.88
CA ILE A 203 -12.63 -11.82 -5.44
C ILE A 203 -12.42 -11.72 -6.96
N PRO A 204 -13.35 -12.27 -7.78
CA PRO A 204 -13.25 -12.25 -9.23
C PRO A 204 -13.68 -10.89 -9.81
N SER A 205 -12.97 -9.82 -9.43
CA SER A 205 -13.17 -8.48 -9.96
C SER A 205 -11.84 -7.83 -10.35
N PRO A 206 -11.50 -7.83 -11.65
CA PRO A 206 -10.35 -7.09 -12.16
C PRO A 206 -10.45 -5.58 -11.90
N GLY A 207 -11.68 -5.03 -11.91
CA GLY A 207 -11.95 -3.63 -11.62
C GLY A 207 -11.57 -3.24 -10.19
N LEU A 208 -12.00 -4.04 -9.20
CA LEU A 208 -11.62 -3.86 -7.81
C LEU A 208 -10.12 -4.07 -7.59
N ALA A 209 -9.54 -5.12 -8.19
CA ALA A 209 -8.10 -5.39 -8.09
C ALA A 209 -7.28 -4.19 -8.59
N ARG A 210 -7.60 -3.69 -9.79
CA ARG A 210 -6.97 -2.48 -10.34
C ARG A 210 -7.13 -1.29 -9.41
N ALA A 211 -8.36 -1.02 -8.96
CA ALA A 211 -8.66 0.14 -8.13
C ALA A 211 -7.90 0.10 -6.80
N LEU A 212 -7.78 -1.08 -6.17
CA LEU A 212 -7.02 -1.28 -4.95
C LEU A 212 -5.52 -0.99 -5.16
N PHE A 213 -4.92 -1.51 -6.23
CA PHE A 213 -3.50 -1.24 -6.53
C PHE A 213 -3.26 0.23 -6.91
N GLU A 214 -4.22 0.86 -7.59
CA GLU A 214 -4.19 2.28 -7.94
C GLU A 214 -4.22 3.20 -6.72
N LEU A 215 -4.81 2.79 -5.59
CA LEU A 215 -4.69 3.55 -4.34
C LEU A 215 -3.25 3.75 -3.88
N TYR A 216 -2.33 2.86 -4.28
CA TYR A 216 -0.93 2.94 -3.91
C TYR A 216 -0.08 3.42 -5.08
N LEU A 217 -0.24 2.83 -6.26
CA LEU A 217 0.57 3.10 -7.45
C LEU A 217 0.02 4.24 -8.32
N GLY A 218 -1.17 4.77 -8.05
CA GLY A 218 -1.76 5.90 -8.75
C GLY A 218 -1.33 7.25 -8.18
N ASP A 219 -1.45 8.32 -8.96
CA ASP A 219 -0.89 9.64 -8.63
C ASP A 219 -1.41 10.23 -7.32
N SER A 220 -2.67 9.96 -7.00
CA SER A 220 -3.31 10.30 -5.73
C SER A 220 -3.05 9.24 -4.65
N SER A 221 -1.84 8.69 -4.61
CA SER A 221 -1.47 7.58 -3.73
C SER A 221 -1.76 7.89 -2.26
N VAL A 222 -2.29 6.90 -1.54
CA VAL A 222 -2.39 6.94 -0.09
C VAL A 222 -1.01 6.80 0.57
N VAL A 223 0.03 6.38 -0.14
CA VAL A 223 1.41 6.33 0.37
C VAL A 223 2.32 7.07 -0.63
N PRO A 224 2.17 8.40 -0.78
CA PRO A 224 2.88 9.15 -1.81
C PRO A 224 4.39 9.05 -1.67
N GLU A 225 4.89 8.94 -0.44
CA GLU A 225 6.31 8.78 -0.13
C GLU A 225 6.87 7.38 -0.42
N GLY A 226 6.00 6.39 -0.66
CA GLY A 226 6.40 5.05 -1.11
C GLY A 226 6.69 5.00 -2.61
N ARG A 227 6.04 5.88 -3.41
CA ARG A 227 6.15 5.89 -4.87
C ARG A 227 7.60 6.00 -5.36
N PRO A 228 8.45 6.91 -4.84
CA PRO A 228 9.85 6.99 -5.29
C PRO A 228 10.63 5.69 -5.03
N ALA A 229 10.37 5.01 -3.91
CA ALA A 229 11.03 3.74 -3.60
C ALA A 229 10.64 2.65 -4.60
N TRP A 230 9.35 2.51 -4.92
CA TRP A 230 8.88 1.51 -5.88
C TRP A 230 9.33 1.81 -7.31
N ALA A 231 9.34 3.08 -7.70
CA ALA A 231 9.87 3.52 -8.99
C ALA A 231 11.37 3.23 -9.12
N ALA A 232 12.15 3.51 -8.07
CA ALA A 232 13.58 3.19 -8.03
C ALA A 232 13.82 1.68 -8.20
N GLY A 233 13.11 0.83 -7.47
CA GLY A 233 13.25 -0.62 -7.64
C GLY A 233 12.83 -1.12 -9.02
N ALA A 234 11.82 -0.51 -9.64
CA ALA A 234 11.43 -0.81 -11.02
C ALA A 234 12.52 -0.40 -12.03
N ARG A 235 13.18 0.74 -11.81
CA ARG A 235 14.32 1.20 -12.61
C ARG A 235 15.51 0.27 -12.48
N GLU A 236 15.88 -0.12 -11.26
CA GLU A 236 16.95 -1.10 -11.03
C GLU A 236 16.67 -2.44 -11.73
N LEU A 237 15.42 -2.89 -11.72
CA LEU A 237 15.01 -4.11 -12.39
C LEU A 237 15.15 -4.00 -13.92
N LEU A 238 14.80 -2.85 -14.49
CA LEU A 238 14.97 -2.56 -15.92
C LEU A 238 16.45 -2.53 -16.30
N ASP A 239 17.29 -1.85 -15.52
CA ASP A 239 18.73 -1.71 -15.77
C ASP A 239 19.44 -3.08 -15.72
N TYR A 240 19.07 -3.92 -14.74
CA TYR A 240 19.61 -5.28 -14.62
C TYR A 240 19.33 -6.13 -15.87
N ASP A 241 18.12 -6.05 -16.43
CA ASP A 241 17.77 -6.82 -17.63
C ASP A 241 18.47 -6.27 -18.89
N ALA A 242 18.71 -4.95 -18.97
CA ALA A 242 19.51 -4.36 -20.04
C ALA A 242 20.95 -4.91 -20.04
N VAL A 243 21.63 -4.89 -18.88
CA VAL A 243 22.99 -5.43 -18.72
C VAL A 243 23.05 -6.92 -19.08
N LYS A 244 22.06 -7.70 -18.62
CA LYS A 244 21.96 -9.14 -18.92
C LYS A 244 21.82 -9.42 -20.42
N ARG A 245 21.09 -8.57 -21.15
CA ARG A 245 20.92 -8.69 -22.62
C ARG A 245 22.20 -8.34 -23.38
N ASP A 246 22.89 -7.29 -22.97
CA ASP A 246 24.13 -6.85 -23.65
C ASP A 246 25.26 -7.86 -23.46
N THR A 247 25.37 -8.45 -22.26
CA THR A 247 26.34 -9.52 -21.97
C THR A 247 26.10 -10.76 -22.84
N ARG A 248 24.84 -11.10 -23.15
CA ARG A 248 24.49 -12.22 -24.05
C ARG A 248 24.83 -11.94 -25.51
N LYS A 249 24.72 -10.68 -25.95
CA LYS A 249 25.07 -10.27 -27.32
C LYS A 249 26.58 -10.20 -27.55
N ALA A 250 27.36 -9.86 -26.53
CA ALA A 250 28.81 -9.74 -26.62
C ALA A 250 29.56 -11.09 -26.61
N GLY A 251 28.90 -12.17 -26.16
CA GLY A 251 29.47 -13.52 -26.10
C GLY A 251 29.01 -14.48 -27.20
N ALA A 252 28.27 -13.98 -28.19
CA ALA A 252 27.77 -14.73 -29.36
C ALA A 252 28.41 -14.16 -30.64
#